data_AF-A0A7S7LVE8-F1
#
_entry.id   AF-A0A7S7LVE8-F1
#
_cell.length_a   1.000
_cell.length_b   1.000
_cell.length_c   1.000
_cell.angle_alpha   90.00
_cell.angle_beta   90.00
_cell.angle_gamma   90.00
#
_symmetry.space_group_name_H-M   'P 1'
#
loop_
_entity.id
_entity.type
_entity.pdbx_description
1 polymer ?
#
loop_
_entity_poly.entity_id
_entity_poly.type
_entity_poly.pdbx_seq_one_letter_code
_entity_poly.pdbx_strand_id
1 'polypeptide(L)'
;MESFHWDKYYLTDMKMIDEQHKKLVDIINEYGSLLSDDKLNTVSLERVFKELFDYTLYHFDEEEQLMRTMNVDERHISSHIKNHRYFLDEITRMHESLLTDSLAYQMSY
;
A
#
# COMPACT_ATOMS: atom_id res chain seq x y z
N MET A 1 3.03 7.77 15.81
CA MET A 1 3.82 8.79 15.08
C MET A 1 3.54 8.58 13.60
N GLU A 2 3.22 9.63 12.84
CA GLU A 2 3.13 9.49 11.38
C GLU A 2 4.53 9.11 10.87
N SER A 3 4.61 7.95 10.23
CA SER A 3 5.89 7.42 9.73
C SER A 3 6.12 7.88 8.29
N PHE A 4 5.05 8.20 7.57
CA PHE A 4 5.09 8.68 6.20
C PHE A 4 4.24 9.96 6.05
N HIS A 5 4.88 11.08 5.76
CA HIS A 5 4.17 12.35 5.61
C HIS A 5 3.86 12.63 4.14
N TRP A 6 2.63 13.07 3.87
CA TRP A 6 2.25 13.59 2.56
C TRP A 6 3.10 14.80 2.18
N ASP A 7 3.61 14.81 0.95
CA ASP A 7 4.42 15.89 0.40
C ASP A 7 3.92 16.30 -1.00
N LYS A 8 4.18 17.54 -1.39
CA LYS A 8 3.89 18.07 -2.74
C LYS A 8 4.59 17.28 -3.85
N TYR A 9 5.67 16.55 -3.55
CA TYR A 9 6.36 15.71 -4.54
C TYR A 9 5.53 14.52 -5.01
N TYR A 10 4.40 14.21 -4.37
CA TYR A 10 3.49 13.14 -4.76
C TYR A 10 2.30 13.63 -5.60
N LEU A 11 2.24 14.93 -5.90
CA LEU A 11 1.17 15.51 -6.71
C LEU A 11 1.33 15.13 -8.18
N THR A 12 0.24 14.65 -8.77
CA THR A 12 0.14 14.38 -10.22
C THR A 12 -0.64 15.46 -10.95
N ASP A 13 -1.04 16.54 -10.25
CA ASP A 13 -1.98 17.58 -10.68
C ASP A 13 -3.37 17.04 -11.10
N MET A 14 -3.68 15.81 -10.71
CA MET A 14 -4.96 15.16 -10.97
C MET A 14 -5.63 14.90 -9.63
N LYS A 15 -6.55 15.79 -9.25
CA LYS A 15 -7.19 15.82 -7.92
C LYS A 15 -7.67 14.44 -7.44
N MET A 16 -8.29 13.65 -8.31
CA MET A 16 -8.77 12.31 -7.99
C MET A 16 -7.64 11.36 -7.57
N ILE A 17 -6.53 11.36 -8.32
CA ILE A 17 -5.36 10.52 -8.04
C ILE A 17 -4.65 11.01 -6.77
N ASP A 18 -4.50 12.32 -6.61
CA ASP A 18 -3.90 12.91 -5.40
C ASP A 18 -4.70 12.58 -4.12
N GLU A 19 -6.03 12.55 -4.21
CA GLU A 19 -6.90 12.14 -3.10
C GLU A 19 -6.74 10.64 -2.76
N GLN A 20 -6.59 9.78 -3.77
CA GLN A 20 -6.30 8.36 -3.56
C GLN A 20 -4.92 8.15 -2.93
N HIS A 21 -3.89 8.84 -3.42
CA HIS A 21 -2.55 8.76 -2.82
C HIS A 21 -2.55 9.20 -1.36
N LYS A 22 -3.25 10.27 -0.99
CA LYS A 22 -3.38 10.69 0.41
C LYS A 22 -4.03 9.62 1.29
N LYS A 23 -5.10 8.98 0.80
CA LYS A 23 -5.73 7.88 1.53
C LYS A 23 -4.78 6.69 1.70
N LEU A 24 -3.95 6.37 0.70
CA LEU A 24 -2.88 5.36 0.85
C LEU A 24 -1.90 5.75 1.95
N VAL A 25 -1.44 7.02 2.00
CA VAL A 25 -0.57 7.53 3.07
C VAL A 25 -1.22 7.39 4.45
N ASP A 26 -2.51 7.70 4.58
CA ASP A 26 -3.24 7.57 5.83
C ASP A 26 -3.28 6.10 6.30
N ILE A 27 -3.59 5.16 5.40
CA ILE A 27 -3.62 3.72 5.73
C ILE A 27 -2.21 3.22 6.10
N ILE A 28 -1.17 3.65 5.38
CA ILE A 28 0.24 3.30 5.69
C ILE A 28 0.62 3.80 7.09
N ASN A 29 0.20 5.00 7.45
CA ASN A 29 0.44 5.55 8.79
C ASN A 29 -0.30 4.77 9.88
N GLU A 30 -1.56 4.37 9.64
CA GLU A 30 -2.30 3.48 10.55
C GLU A 30 -1.57 2.14 10.72
N TYR A 31 -1.16 1.52 9.62
CA TYR A 31 -0.42 0.26 9.63
C TYR A 31 0.90 0.37 10.41
N GLY A 32 1.70 1.41 10.13
CA GLY A 32 2.96 1.67 10.83
C GLY A 32 2.77 1.95 12.33
N SER A 33 1.67 2.60 12.71
CA SER A 33 1.34 2.83 14.12
C SER A 33 1.06 1.52 14.87
N LEU A 34 0.39 0.56 14.23
CA LEU A 34 0.09 -0.75 14.81
C LEU A 34 1.36 -1.61 14.97
N LEU A 35 2.32 -1.49 14.06
CA LEU A 35 3.63 -2.14 14.18
C LEU A 35 4.49 -1.56 15.31
N SER A 36 4.28 -0.29 15.66
CA SER A 36 5.07 0.41 16.68
C SER A 36 4.49 0.25 18.10
N ASP A 37 3.37 -0.45 18.26
CA ASP A 37 2.73 -0.68 19.55
C ASP A 37 3.48 -1.78 20.34
N ASP A 38 3.60 -1.61 21.66
CA ASP A 38 4.33 -2.53 22.56
C ASP A 38 3.74 -3.95 22.54
N LYS A 39 2.44 -4.06 22.19
CA LYS A 39 1.76 -5.33 21.98
C LYS A 39 1.18 -5.37 20.58
N LEU A 40 1.79 -6.19 19.73
CA LEU A 40 1.30 -6.40 18.38
C LEU A 40 -0.13 -6.96 18.40
N ASN A 41 -1.09 -6.16 17.99
CA ASN A 41 -2.47 -6.59 17.79
C ASN A 41 -2.62 -7.13 16.36
N THR A 42 -2.38 -8.43 16.21
CA THR A 42 -2.42 -9.12 14.90
C THR A 42 -3.77 -8.98 14.20
N VAL A 43 -4.89 -9.01 14.93
CA VAL A 43 -6.23 -8.84 14.34
C VAL A 43 -6.41 -7.46 13.70
N SER A 44 -6.00 -6.40 14.40
CA SER A 44 -6.02 -5.04 13.84
C SER A 44 -5.03 -4.90 12.69
N LEU A 45 -3.85 -5.51 12.79
CA LEU A 45 -2.83 -5.46 11.76
C LEU A 45 -3.30 -6.11 10.45
N GLU A 46 -3.89 -7.31 10.52
CA GLU A 46 -4.51 -8.01 9.39
C GLU A 46 -5.61 -7.17 8.74
N ARG A 47 -6.48 -6.57 9.56
CA ARG A 47 -7.57 -5.71 9.07
C ARG A 47 -7.01 -4.53 8.26
N VAL A 48 -6.03 -3.82 8.80
CA VAL A 48 -5.43 -2.64 8.15
C VAL A 48 -4.60 -3.04 6.95
N PHE A 49 -3.89 -4.17 7.00
CA PHE A 49 -3.21 -4.70 5.83
C PHE A 49 -4.18 -5.03 4.69
N LYS A 50 -5.31 -5.66 5.00
CA LYS A 50 -6.35 -5.93 4.01
C LYS A 50 -6.89 -4.63 3.40
N GLU A 51 -7.15 -3.61 4.23
CA GLU A 51 -7.56 -2.28 3.74
C GLU A 51 -6.51 -1.67 2.82
N LEU A 52 -5.22 -1.73 3.19
CA LEU A 52 -4.11 -1.24 2.37
C LEU A 52 -4.06 -1.96 1.03
N PHE A 53 -4.14 -3.29 1.04
CA PHE A 53 -4.06 -4.12 -0.16
C PHE A 53 -5.24 -3.88 -1.10
N ASP A 54 -6.47 -3.90 -0.58
CA ASP A 54 -7.68 -3.66 -1.36
C ASP A 54 -7.67 -2.25 -1.96
N TYR A 55 -7.26 -1.24 -1.19
CA TYR A 55 -7.24 0.15 -1.66
C TYR A 55 -6.11 0.40 -2.66
N THR A 56 -4.96 -0.27 -2.51
CA THR A 56 -3.88 -0.25 -3.50
C THR A 56 -4.34 -0.84 -4.83
N LEU A 57 -5.03 -1.98 -4.80
CA LEU A 57 -5.61 -2.58 -6.01
C LEU A 57 -6.60 -1.65 -6.71
N TYR A 58 -7.50 -1.04 -5.93
CA TYR A 58 -8.46 -0.07 -6.45
C TYR A 58 -7.76 1.13 -7.11
N HIS A 59 -6.78 1.73 -6.42
CA HIS A 59 -6.02 2.86 -6.94
C HIS A 59 -5.29 2.52 -8.25
N PHE A 60 -4.62 1.37 -8.31
CA PHE A 60 -3.92 0.92 -9.51
C PHE A 60 -4.85 0.69 -10.70
N ASP A 61 -6.03 0.08 -10.47
CA ASP A 61 -7.03 -0.12 -11.53
C ASP A 61 -7.54 1.23 -12.10
N GLU A 62 -7.83 2.19 -11.22
CA GLU A 62 -8.25 3.54 -11.62
C GLU A 62 -7.16 4.27 -12.43
N GLU A 63 -5.90 4.20 -12.00
CA GLU A 63 -4.79 4.83 -12.73
C GLU A 63 -4.56 4.17 -14.10
N GLU A 64 -4.58 2.84 -14.16
CA GLU A 64 -4.44 2.09 -15.41
C GLU A 64 -5.56 2.43 -16.40
N GLN A 65 -6.80 2.51 -15.93
CA GLN A 65 -7.95 2.91 -16.75
C GLN A 65 -7.85 4.37 -17.21
N LEU A 66 -7.35 5.26 -16.35
CA LEU A 66 -7.10 6.65 -16.69
C LEU A 66 -6.02 6.78 -17.77
N MET A 67 -4.90 6.07 -17.64
CA MET A 67 -3.83 6.06 -18.65
C MET A 67 -4.35 5.62 -20.02
N ARG A 68 -5.20 4.59 -20.06
CA ARG A 68 -5.86 4.12 -21.30
C ARG A 68 -6.79 5.19 -21.87
N THR A 69 -7.61 5.81 -21.02
CA THR A 69 -8.55 6.87 -21.42
C THR A 69 -7.83 8.09 -21.99
N MET A 70 -6.65 8.40 -21.47
CA MET A 70 -5.78 9.49 -21.93
C MET A 70 -4.92 9.11 -23.15
N ASN A 71 -5.08 7.91 -23.71
CA ASN A 71 -4.32 7.39 -24.84
C ASN A 71 -2.80 7.44 -24.62
N VAL A 72 -2.35 7.13 -23.41
CA VAL A 72 -0.91 6.93 -23.14
C VAL A 72 -0.39 5.76 -23.98
N ASP A 73 0.84 5.86 -24.47
CA ASP A 73 1.46 4.80 -25.26
C ASP A 73 1.51 3.48 -24.47
N GLU A 74 1.08 2.39 -25.11
CA GLU A 74 0.95 1.07 -24.46
C GLU A 74 2.27 0.58 -23.86
N ARG A 75 3.44 1.01 -24.37
CA ARG A 75 4.75 0.68 -23.77
C ARG A 75 4.89 1.24 -22.35
N HIS A 76 4.37 2.45 -22.12
CA HIS A 76 4.38 3.08 -20.81
C HIS A 76 3.34 2.44 -19.89
N ILE A 77 2.14 2.17 -20.39
CA ILE A 77 1.09 1.46 -19.63
C ILE A 77 1.59 0.08 -19.18
N SER A 78 2.13 -0.71 -20.11
CA SER A 78 2.66 -2.05 -19.81
C SER A 78 3.79 -2.01 -18.77
N SER A 79 4.69 -1.03 -18.86
CA SER A 79 5.75 -0.85 -17.86
C SER A 79 5.18 -0.46 -16.50
N HIS A 80 4.14 0.38 -16.47
CA HIS A 80 3.50 0.85 -15.24
C HIS A 80 2.77 -0.31 -14.53
N ILE A 81 1.95 -1.08 -15.26
CA ILE A 81 1.26 -2.28 -14.76
C ILE A 81 2.24 -3.28 -14.14
N LYS A 82 3.43 -3.43 -14.75
CA LYS A 82 4.46 -4.32 -14.21
C LYS A 82 4.96 -3.84 -12.84
N ASN A 83 5.12 -2.54 -12.66
CA ASN A 83 5.52 -1.96 -11.37
C ASN A 83 4.42 -2.14 -10.32
N HIS A 84 3.15 -1.96 -10.68
CA HIS A 84 2.00 -2.22 -9.80
C HIS A 84 1.98 -3.66 -9.29
N ARG A 85 2.12 -4.63 -10.20
CA ARG A 85 2.18 -6.05 -9.83
C ARG A 85 3.36 -6.37 -8.92
N TYR A 86 4.54 -5.84 -9.26
CA TYR A 86 5.72 -6.00 -8.42
C TYR A 86 5.51 -5.44 -7.01
N PHE A 87 4.90 -4.26 -6.89
CA PHE A 87 4.60 -3.64 -5.60
C PHE A 87 3.65 -4.51 -4.76
N LEU A 88 2.56 -4.99 -5.34
CA LEU A 88 1.60 -5.87 -4.65
C LEU A 88 2.28 -7.14 -4.14
N ASP A 89 3.10 -7.76 -4.99
CA ASP A 89 3.88 -8.94 -4.63
C ASP A 89 4.83 -8.69 -3.45
N GLU A 90 5.49 -7.52 -3.42
CA GLU A 90 6.40 -7.14 -2.34
C GLU A 90 5.66 -6.90 -1.02
N ILE A 91 4.57 -6.14 -1.03
CA ILE A 91 3.84 -5.85 0.21
C ILE A 91 3.22 -7.11 0.83
N THR A 92 2.75 -8.06 0.00
CA THR A 92 2.26 -9.36 0.47
C THR A 92 3.38 -10.16 1.12
N ARG A 93 4.55 -10.28 0.46
CA ARG A 93 5.72 -10.95 1.04
C ARG A 93 6.17 -10.34 2.36
N MET A 94 6.23 -9.01 2.42
CA MET A 94 6.62 -8.29 3.64
C MET A 94 5.65 -8.58 4.79
N HIS A 95 4.35 -8.57 4.53
CA HIS A 95 3.33 -8.86 5.54
C HIS A 95 3.39 -10.31 6.03
N GLU A 96 3.52 -11.28 5.12
CA GLU A 96 3.66 -12.70 5.47
C GLU A 96 4.91 -12.97 6.34
N SER A 97 6.03 -12.30 6.03
CA SER A 97 7.26 -12.39 6.83
C SER A 97 7.04 -11.90 8.26
N LEU A 98 6.35 -10.77 8.43
CA LEU A 98 6.07 -10.19 9.75
C LEU A 98 5.26 -11.14 10.64
N LEU A 99 4.26 -11.83 10.07
CA LEU A 99 3.45 -12.80 10.81
C LEU A 99 4.26 -14.03 11.22
N THR A 100 5.14 -14.49 10.33
CA THR A 100 6.00 -15.64 10.60
C THR A 100 6.96 -15.33 11.76
N ASP A 101 7.59 -14.15 11.76
CA ASP A 101 8.49 -13.73 12.83
C ASP A 101 7.75 -13.54 14.17
N SER A 102 6.54 -12.97 14.14
CA SER A 102 5.70 -12.82 15.33
C SER A 102 5.31 -14.17 15.95
N LEU A 103 4.96 -15.16 15.13
CA LEU A 103 4.61 -16.51 15.60
C LEU A 103 5.83 -17.23 16.17
N ALA A 104 6.99 -17.11 15.52
CA ALA A 104 8.23 -17.69 16.02
C ALA A 104 8.64 -17.13 17.40
N TYR A 105 8.46 -15.83 17.62
CA TYR A 105 8.71 -15.21 18.93
C TYR A 105 7.77 -15.75 20.03
N GLN A 106 6.48 -15.92 19.72
CA GLN A 106 5.49 -16.42 20.70
C GLN A 106 5.69 -17.88 21.10
N MET A 107 6.28 -18.72 20.25
CA MET A 107 6.57 -20.14 20.53
C MET A 107 7.89 -20.38 21.29
N SER A 108 8.68 -19.32 21.53
CA SER A 108 10.00 -19.40 22.16
C SER A 108 10.01 -19.23 23.69
N TYR A 109 8.82 -19.16 24.31
CA TYR A 109 8.57 -19.11 25.75
C TYR A 109 7.58 -20.20 26.18
#